data_AF-A0A8S2WP99-F1
#
_entry.id   AF-A0A8S2WP99-F1
#
_cell.length_a   1.000
_cell.length_b   1.000
_cell.length_c   1.000
_cell.angle_alpha   90.00
_cell.angle_beta   90.00
_cell.angle_gamma   90.00
#
_symmetry.space_group_name_H-M   'P 1'
#
loop_
_entity.id
_entity.type
_entity.pdbx_description
1 polymer ?
#
loop_
_entity_poly.entity_id
_entity_poly.type
_entity_poly.pdbx_seq_one_letter_code
_entity_poly.pdbx_strand_id
1 'polypeptide(L)' 'MQAIFMARGPLFSKSIQIDSLNNVDIYHIACHILKIKPNRYANAGSLANLTSLFAPIGNTSTQITFTSTNTTTGRSI' A
#
# COMPACT_ATOMS: atom_id res chain seq x y z
N MET A 1 20.12 9.30 -17.87
CA MET A 1 18.95 9.39 -18.77
C MET A 1 17.70 9.08 -17.95
N GLN A 2 16.60 9.80 -18.16
CA GLN A 2 15.33 9.60 -17.43
C GLN A 2 14.28 9.03 -18.37
N ALA A 3 13.51 8.06 -17.89
CA ALA A 3 12.43 7.41 -18.63
C ALA A 3 11.08 7.78 -18.03
N ILE A 4 10.01 7.64 -18.81
CA ILE A 4 8.65 7.90 -18.38
C ILE A 4 8.01 6.59 -17.94
N PHE A 5 7.37 6.57 -16.78
CA PHE A 5 6.54 5.47 -16.32
C PHE A 5 5.09 5.91 -16.22
N MET A 6 4.20 5.22 -16.94
CA MET A 6 2.77 5.49 -16.92
C MET A 6 2.03 4.16 -16.74
N ALA A 7 1.13 4.10 -15.77
CA ALA A 7 0.33 2.91 -15.48
C ALA A 7 -1.14 3.31 -15.28
N ARG A 8 -2.05 2.47 -15.80
CA ARG A 8 -3.49 2.64 -15.65
C ARG A 8 -4.13 1.27 -15.41
N GLY A 9 -4.95 1.17 -14.37
CA GLY A 9 -5.67 -0.07 -14.06
C GLY A 9 -6.45 0.04 -12.76
N PRO A 10 -7.28 -0.97 -12.44
CA PRO A 10 -8.08 -0.99 -11.21
C PRO A 10 -7.24 -1.12 -9.94
N LEU A 11 -6.03 -1.68 -10.05
CA LEU A 11 -5.10 -1.84 -8.93
C LEU A 11 -4.33 -0.55 -8.60
N PHE A 12 -4.27 0.38 -9.55
CA PHE A 12 -3.54 1.63 -9.41
C PHE A 12 -4.46 2.74 -8.95
N SER A 13 -3.94 3.60 -8.08
CA SER A 13 -4.65 4.81 -7.65
C SER A 13 -4.89 5.75 -8.82
N LYS A 14 -6.08 6.36 -8.87
CA LYS A 14 -6.43 7.30 -9.94
C LYS A 14 -5.68 8.62 -9.75
N SER A 15 -5.16 9.16 -10.85
CA SER A 15 -4.57 10.50 -10.94
C SER A 15 -3.49 10.81 -9.90
N ILE A 16 -2.65 9.82 -9.54
CA ILE A 16 -1.47 10.04 -8.71
C ILE A 16 -0.27 10.36 -9.60
N GLN A 17 0.47 11.40 -9.22
CA GLN A 17 1.81 11.66 -9.70
C GLN A 17 2.80 11.29 -8.59
N ILE A 18 3.93 10.72 -9.00
CA ILE A 18 5.02 10.32 -8.12
C ILE A 18 6.27 11.06 -8.59
N ASP A 19 7.05 11.57 -7.65
CA ASP A 19 8.24 12.37 -7.98
C ASP A 19 9.34 11.54 -8.63
N SER A 20 9.52 10.29 -8.20
CA SER A 20 10.50 9.39 -8.79
C SER A 20 10.15 7.92 -8.57
N LEU A 21 10.57 7.09 -9.53
CA LEU A 21 10.44 5.64 -9.49
C LEU A 21 11.78 5.02 -9.90
N ASN A 22 12.28 4.06 -9.14
CA ASN A 22 13.45 3.30 -9.55
C ASN A 22 13.06 2.20 -10.53
N ASN A 23 13.81 2.06 -11.62
CA ASN A 23 13.54 1.04 -12.63
C ASN A 23 13.58 -0.40 -12.07
N VAL A 24 14.39 -0.63 -11.03
CA VAL A 24 14.49 -1.95 -10.35
C VAL A 24 13.20 -2.36 -9.64
N ASP A 25 12.35 -1.40 -9.29
CA ASP A 25 11.08 -1.65 -8.60
C ASP A 25 9.97 -2.12 -9.56
N ILE A 26 10.12 -1.90 -10.86
CA ILE A 26 9.14 -2.30 -11.89
C ILE A 26 8.90 -3.81 -11.91
N TYR A 27 9.94 -4.61 -11.65
CA TYR A 27 9.80 -6.07 -11.54
C TYR A 27 8.81 -6.46 -10.43
N HIS A 28 8.91 -5.80 -9.28
CA HIS A 28 8.04 -6.05 -8.13
C HIS A 28 6.60 -5.58 -8.40
N ILE A 29 6.42 -4.47 -9.13
CA ILE A 29 5.12 -3.99 -9.62
C ILE A 29 4.47 -5.07 -10.48
N ALA A 30 5.19 -5.58 -11.49
CA ALA A 30 4.67 -6.59 -12.40
C ALA A 30 4.27 -7.87 -11.65
N CYS A 31 5.12 -8.32 -10.72
CA CYS A 31 4.82 -9.49 -9.89
C CYS A 31 3.55 -9.30 -9.05
N HIS A 32 3.38 -8.10 -8.48
CA HIS A 32 2.21 -7.76 -7.69
C HIS A 32 0.92 -7.76 -8.53
N ILE A 33 0.96 -7.19 -9.75
CA ILE A 33 -0.19 -7.17 -10.67
C ILE A 33 -0.58 -8.59 -11.10
N LEU A 34 0.41 -9.41 -11.44
CA LEU A 34 0.20 -10.79 -11.87
C LEU A 34 -0.10 -11.76 -10.71
N LYS A 35 -0.08 -11.27 -9.46
CA LYS A 35 -0.25 -12.07 -8.24
C LYS A 35 0.74 -13.24 -8.13
N ILE A 36 1.96 -13.05 -8.65
CA ILE A 36 3.05 -14.01 -8.52
C ILE A 36 3.99 -13.61 -7.39
N LYS A 37 4.58 -14.60 -6.73
CA LYS A 37 5.63 -14.33 -5.73
C LYS A 37 6.90 -13.91 -6.47
N PRO A 38 7.49 -12.75 -6.11
CA PRO A 38 8.75 -12.33 -6.71
C PRO A 38 9.86 -13.35 -6.41
N ASN A 39 10.82 -13.47 -7.33
CA ASN A 39 11.97 -14.33 -7.13
C ASN A 39 12.79 -13.87 -5.91
N ARG A 40 13.16 -14.81 -5.04
CA ARG A 40 13.96 -14.55 -3.83
C ARG A 40 15.32 -13.89 -4.11
N TYR A 41 15.87 -14.07 -5.31
CA TYR A 41 17.13 -13.47 -5.74
C TYR A 41 16.98 -12.04 -6.31
N ALA A 42 15.75 -11.54 -6.48
CA ALA A 42 15.50 -10.17 -6.94
C ALA A 42 15.42 -9.22 -5.73
N ASN A 43 16.57 -8.88 -5.18
CA ASN A 43 16.74 -8.09 -3.95
C ASN A 43 17.01 -6.60 -4.18
N ALA A 44 17.22 -6.18 -5.43
CA ALA A 44 17.56 -4.79 -5.75
C ALA A 44 16.38 -3.80 -5.62
N GLY A 45 15.15 -4.30 -5.70
CA GLY A 45 13.93 -3.49 -5.60
C GLY A 45 13.04 -3.93 -4.43
N SER A 46 12.10 -3.07 -4.04
CA SER A 46 11.16 -3.35 -2.96
C SER A 46 9.77 -2.78 -3.24
N LEU A 47 8.74 -3.59 -2.99
CA LEU A 47 7.34 -3.17 -3.11
C LEU A 47 6.95 -2.12 -2.04
N ALA A 48 7.70 -2.01 -0.95
CA ALA A 48 7.41 -1.08 0.14
C ALA A 48 7.43 0.39 -0.33
N ASN A 49 8.36 0.72 -1.23
CA ASN A 49 8.51 2.07 -1.79
C ASN A 49 7.36 2.47 -2.73
N LEU A 50 6.53 1.50 -3.12
CA LEU A 50 5.49 1.64 -4.14
C LEU A 50 4.09 1.55 -3.53
N THR A 51 3.97 1.51 -2.21
CA THR A 51 2.69 1.40 -1.51
C THR A 51 1.75 2.57 -1.80
N SER A 52 2.29 3.76 -2.07
CA SER A 52 1.52 4.95 -2.46
C SER A 52 0.91 4.88 -3.86
N LEU A 53 1.45 4.02 -4.74
CA LEU A 53 0.99 3.87 -6.13
C LEU A 53 -0.26 3.01 -6.26
N PHE A 54 -0.39 2.01 -5.40
CA PHE A 54 -1.49 1.08 -5.45
C PHE A 54 -2.67 1.61 -4.64
N ALA A 55 -3.87 1.38 -5.16
CA ALA A 55 -5.06 1.69 -4.39
C ALA A 55 -5.09 0.74 -3.18
N PRO A 56 -5.41 1.22 -1.97
CA PRO A 56 -5.61 0.34 -0.83
C PRO A 56 -6.68 -0.68 -1.21
N ILE A 57 -6.28 -1.95 -1.30
CA ILE A 57 -7.19 -3.06 -1.56
C ILE A 57 -8.11 -3.07 -0.36
N GLY A 58 -9.39 -2.74 -0.56
CA GLY A 58 -10.33 -2.41 0.50
C GLY A 58 -10.24 -3.33 1.71
N ASN A 59 -9.60 -2.84 2.77
CA ASN A 59 -10.12 -3.04 4.10
C ASN A 59 -11.11 -1.90 4.32
N THR A 60 -12.39 -2.19 4.16
CA THR A 60 -13.39 -1.58 5.03
C THR A 60 -13.14 -2.07 6.46
N SER A 61 -11.99 -1.73 7.04
CA SER A 61 -11.89 -1.48 8.46
C SER A 61 -12.09 0.01 8.59
N THR A 62 -13.34 0.44 8.49
CA THR A 62 -13.84 1.33 9.54
C THR A 62 -13.39 0.68 10.84
N GLN A 63 -12.28 1.15 11.41
CA GLN A 63 -12.06 1.04 12.84
C GLN A 63 -13.23 1.81 13.44
N ILE A 64 -14.34 1.13 13.63
CA ILE A 64 -15.39 1.59 14.53
C ILE A 64 -14.70 1.56 15.88
N THR A 65 -14.15 2.69 16.30
CA THR A 65 -13.68 2.88 17.66
C THR A 65 -14.92 2.79 18.54
N PHE A 66 -15.26 1.57 18.97
CA PHE A 66 -16.16 1.40 20.10
C PHE A 66 -15.40 1.89 21.32
N THR A 67 -15.57 3.18 21.65
CA THR A 67 -15.17 3.70 22.95
C THR A 67 -16.02 2.99 24.00
N SER A 68 -15.53 1.88 24.54
CA SER A 68 -16.06 1.31 25.77
C SER A 68 -15.79 2.31 26.89
N THR A 69 -16.77 3.13 27.22
CA THR A 69 -16.74 3.95 28.43
C THR A 69 -16.99 3.01 29.60
N ASN A 70 -15.92 2.42 30.13
CA ASN A 70 -15.96 1.72 31.41
C ASN A 70 -16.18 2.76 32.52
N THR A 71 -17.43 3.16 32.78
CA THR A 71 -17.80 3.85 34.01
C THR A 71 -17.95 2.83 35.12
N THR A 72 -16.82 2.50 35.78
CA THR A 72 -16.81 1.89 37.11
C THR A 72 -16.23 2.91 38.08
N THR A 73 -17.02 3.92 38.42
CA THR A 73 -16.73 4.77 39.58
C THR A 73 -17.56 4.24 40.74
N GLY A 74 -16.91 3.39 41.54
CA GLY A 74 -17.40 2.99 42.85
C GLY A 74 -17.59 4.21 43.74
N ARG A 75 -18.70 4.21 44.46
CA ARG A 75 -19.08 5.20 45.47
C ARG A 75 -18.02 5.20 46.58
N SER A 76 -17.44 6.37 46.81
CA SER A 76 -16.79 6.73 48.07
C SER A 76 -17.83 7.44 48.93
N ILE A 77 -18.32 6.76 49.98
CA ILE A 77 -18.70 7.32 51.29
C ILE A 77 -18.44 6.25 52.35
#